data_AF-A0A4S1DYS3-F1
#
_entry.id   AF-A0A4S1DYS3-F1
#
_cell.length_a   1.000
_cell.length_b   1.000
_cell.length_c   1.000
_cell.angle_alpha   90.00
_cell.angle_beta   90.00
_cell.angle_gamma   90.00
#
_symmetry.space_group_name_H-M   'P 1'
#
loop_
_entity.id
_entity.type
_entity.pdbx_description
1 polymer ?
#
loop_
_entity_poly.entity_id
_entity_poly.type
_entity_poly.pdbx_seq_one_letter_code
_entity_poly.pdbx_strand_id
1 'polypeptide(L)'
;MKVLAIFLLNVFQNIIGMTFGWLFRPKTKRNSYLGLSDIDKVKYLEKRRQYKGYKKQWLYYRCREEGLLDAYRKLFKNELDQQDSGTKFSFGKYKGQFVEDVWESDREYINWLSRQEWLAEYLDENDMIHELLHLEEENQN
;
A
#
# COMPACT_ATOMS: atom_id res chain seq x y z
N MET A 1 -60.45 3.24 -22.39
CA MET A 1 -59.59 4.02 -23.32
C MET A 1 -58.30 4.52 -22.64
N LYS A 2 -58.33 5.08 -21.42
CA LYS A 2 -57.13 5.63 -20.73
C LYS A 2 -56.07 4.60 -20.30
N VAL A 3 -56.48 3.38 -19.93
CA VAL A 3 -55.55 2.31 -19.48
C VAL A 3 -54.67 1.80 -20.63
N LEU A 4 -55.21 1.69 -21.84
CA LEU A 4 -54.47 1.32 -23.05
C LEU A 4 -53.43 2.40 -23.44
N ALA A 5 -53.77 3.68 -23.24
CA ALA A 5 -52.84 4.78 -23.53
C ALA A 5 -51.64 4.80 -22.56
N ILE A 6 -51.84 4.48 -21.29
CA ILE A 6 -50.76 4.40 -20.28
C ILE A 6 -49.84 3.20 -20.58
N PHE A 7 -50.42 2.08 -21.00
CA PHE A 7 -49.64 0.89 -21.36
C PHE A 7 -48.76 1.13 -22.59
N LEU A 8 -49.32 1.80 -23.62
CA LEU A 8 -48.56 2.19 -24.80
C LEU A 8 -47.45 3.20 -24.45
N LEU A 9 -47.73 4.19 -23.61
CA LEU A 9 -46.72 5.17 -23.18
C LEU A 9 -45.54 4.51 -22.46
N ASN A 10 -45.80 3.56 -21.56
CA ASN A 10 -44.74 2.80 -20.87
C ASN A 10 -43.93 1.92 -21.81
N VAL A 11 -44.56 1.31 -22.82
CA VAL A 11 -43.87 0.52 -23.84
C VAL A 11 -42.99 1.41 -24.72
N PHE A 12 -43.47 2.60 -25.12
CA PHE A 12 -42.67 3.56 -25.89
C PHE A 12 -41.48 4.09 -25.10
N GLN A 13 -41.63 4.42 -23.81
CA GLN A 13 -40.50 4.85 -22.96
C GLN A 13 -39.43 3.76 -22.83
N ASN A 14 -39.83 2.49 -22.74
CA ASN A 14 -38.91 1.36 -22.62
C ASN A 14 -38.16 1.09 -23.95
N ILE A 15 -38.84 1.21 -25.10
CA ILE A 15 -38.25 1.06 -26.43
C ILE A 15 -37.28 2.21 -26.75
N ILE A 16 -37.63 3.45 -26.41
CA ILE A 16 -36.77 4.63 -26.62
C ILE A 16 -35.53 4.54 -25.71
N GLY A 17 -35.68 4.10 -24.45
CA GLY A 17 -34.56 3.87 -23.54
C GLY A 17 -33.57 2.79 -24.02
N MET A 18 -34.06 1.72 -24.65
CA MET A 18 -33.22 0.65 -25.21
C MET A 18 -32.55 1.02 -26.54
N THR A 19 -33.19 1.86 -27.37
CA THR A 19 -32.67 2.24 -28.70
C THR A 19 -31.78 3.50 -28.67
N PHE A 20 -32.06 4.44 -27.77
CA PHE A 20 -31.27 5.68 -27.60
C PHE A 20 -30.37 5.67 -26.35
N GLY A 21 -30.39 4.61 -25.53
CA GLY A 21 -29.52 4.51 -24.35
C GLY A 21 -28.01 4.55 -24.65
N TRP A 22 -27.60 4.25 -25.89
CA TRP A 22 -26.23 4.43 -26.36
C TRP A 22 -25.87 5.90 -26.61
N LEU A 23 -26.81 6.76 -26.99
CA LEU A 23 -26.61 8.20 -27.22
C LEU A 23 -26.37 8.97 -25.91
N PHE A 24 -26.84 8.45 -24.78
CA PHE A 24 -26.58 8.99 -23.44
C PHE A 24 -25.44 8.27 -22.70
N ARG A 25 -24.68 7.38 -23.36
CA ARG A 25 -23.43 6.92 -22.75
C ARG A 25 -22.50 8.13 -22.65
N PRO A 26 -22.11 8.57 -21.43
CA PRO A 26 -21.13 9.63 -21.32
C PRO A 26 -19.89 9.19 -22.10
N LYS A 27 -19.43 10.03 -23.04
CA LYS A 27 -18.15 9.79 -23.74
C LYS A 27 -17.13 9.45 -22.68
N THR A 28 -16.67 8.20 -22.66
CA THR A 28 -15.64 7.76 -21.73
C THR A 28 -14.47 8.74 -21.87
N LYS A 29 -14.08 9.39 -20.77
CA LYS A 29 -12.99 10.37 -20.75
C LYS A 29 -11.65 9.65 -21.01
N ARG A 30 -11.42 9.18 -22.23
CA ARG A 30 -10.15 8.58 -22.66
C ARG A 30 -9.00 9.58 -22.50
N ASN A 31 -9.30 10.87 -22.55
CA ASN A 31 -8.32 11.95 -22.44
C ASN A 31 -7.97 12.33 -20.99
N SER A 32 -8.64 11.78 -19.96
CA SER A 32 -8.27 12.13 -18.58
C SER A 32 -6.89 11.61 -18.24
N TYR A 33 -6.57 10.35 -18.59
CA TYR A 33 -5.28 9.73 -18.25
C TYR A 33 -4.08 10.46 -18.86
N LEU A 34 -4.19 10.93 -20.10
CA LEU A 34 -3.11 11.65 -20.79
C LEU A 34 -2.79 13.01 -20.15
N GLY A 35 -3.78 13.65 -19.52
CA GLY A 35 -3.60 14.93 -18.83
C GLY A 35 -3.24 14.81 -17.34
N LEU A 36 -3.09 13.59 -16.81
CA LEU A 36 -2.71 13.39 -15.40
C LEU A 36 -1.20 13.63 -15.20
N SER A 37 -0.83 14.03 -13.97
CA SER A 37 0.58 14.03 -13.58
C SER A 37 1.14 12.61 -13.57
N ASP A 38 2.45 12.45 -13.74
CA ASP A 38 3.07 11.12 -13.80
C ASP A 38 2.90 10.34 -12.50
N ILE A 39 2.87 11.04 -11.35
CA ILE A 39 2.56 10.45 -10.04
C ILE A 39 1.11 9.93 -10.02
N ASP A 40 0.15 10.70 -10.52
CA ASP A 40 -1.26 10.30 -10.55
C ASP A 40 -1.52 9.17 -11.54
N LYS A 41 -0.77 9.13 -12.65
CA LYS A 41 -0.80 8.01 -13.61
C LYS A 41 -0.38 6.71 -12.92
N VAL A 42 0.69 6.73 -12.12
CA VAL A 42 1.14 5.56 -11.35
C VAL A 42 0.08 5.12 -10.34
N LYS A 43 -0.48 6.07 -9.54
CA LYS A 43 -1.56 5.76 -8.59
C LYS A 43 -2.81 5.18 -9.26
N TYR A 44 -3.19 5.73 -10.41
CA TYR A 44 -4.31 5.25 -11.21
C TYR A 44 -4.07 3.82 -11.72
N LEU A 45 -2.87 3.54 -12.23
CA LEU A 45 -2.49 2.20 -12.68
C LEU A 45 -2.51 1.19 -11.54
N GLU A 46 -1.99 1.55 -10.37
CA GLU A 46 -2.01 0.70 -9.18
C GLU A 46 -3.45 0.36 -8.76
N LYS A 47 -4.30 1.37 -8.61
CA LYS A 47 -5.72 1.18 -8.25
C LYS A 47 -6.45 0.27 -9.24
N ARG A 48 -6.18 0.44 -10.53
CA ARG A 48 -6.77 -0.38 -11.59
C ARG A 48 -6.31 -1.84 -11.53
N ARG A 49 -5.08 -2.11 -11.08
CA ARG A 49 -4.56 -3.47 -10.88
C ARG A 49 -5.17 -4.10 -9.63
N GLN A 50 -5.24 -3.36 -8.53
CA GLN A 50 -5.87 -3.85 -7.30
C GLN A 50 -7.34 -4.24 -7.53
N TYR A 51 -8.08 -3.45 -8.32
CA TYR A 51 -9.44 -3.81 -8.74
C TYR A 51 -9.52 -5.14 -9.50
N LYS A 52 -8.45 -5.51 -10.22
CA LYS A 52 -8.34 -6.80 -10.92
C LYS A 52 -7.81 -7.93 -10.02
N GLY A 53 -7.60 -7.70 -8.73
CA GLY A 53 -7.15 -8.70 -7.76
C GLY A 53 -5.64 -8.96 -7.74
N TYR A 54 -4.82 -8.11 -8.38
CA TYR A 54 -3.37 -8.25 -8.28
C TYR A 54 -2.88 -7.79 -6.90
N LYS A 55 -1.87 -8.49 -6.35
CA LYS A 55 -1.16 -8.06 -5.14
C LYS A 55 -0.50 -6.69 -5.36
N LYS A 56 -0.41 -5.90 -4.28
CA LYS A 56 0.26 -4.58 -4.25
C LYS A 56 1.72 -4.73 -4.74
N GLN A 57 2.28 -3.68 -5.35
CA GLN A 57 3.70 -3.56 -5.75
C GLN A 57 4.15 -4.31 -7.03
N TRP A 58 3.26 -5.00 -7.76
CA TRP A 58 3.57 -5.61 -9.07
C TRP A 58 3.46 -4.64 -10.27
N LEU A 59 3.68 -3.35 -10.05
CA LEU A 59 3.46 -2.29 -11.04
C LEU A 59 4.73 -1.90 -11.82
N TYR A 60 5.91 -2.28 -11.31
CA TYR A 60 7.22 -1.91 -11.86
C TYR A 60 7.35 -2.10 -13.37
N TYR A 61 7.03 -3.29 -13.89
CA TYR A 61 7.16 -3.61 -15.32
C TYR A 61 6.27 -2.73 -16.20
N ARG A 62 5.05 -2.42 -15.75
CA ARG A 62 4.13 -1.55 -16.49
C ARG A 62 4.59 -0.09 -16.46
N CYS A 63 5.09 0.38 -15.32
CA CYS A 63 5.69 1.72 -15.25
C CYS A 63 6.96 1.85 -16.11
N ARG A 64 7.70 0.76 -16.32
CA ARG A 64 8.84 0.74 -17.25
C ARG A 64 8.42 0.92 -18.70
N GLU A 65 7.38 0.23 -19.14
CA GLU A 65 6.84 0.36 -20.50
C GLU A 65 6.30 1.77 -20.79
N GLU A 66 5.67 2.40 -19.80
CA GLU A 66 5.06 3.73 -19.92
C GLU A 66 6.04 4.89 -19.62
N GLY A 67 7.31 4.61 -19.29
CA GLY A 67 8.30 5.64 -18.91
C GLY A 67 8.06 6.31 -17.55
N LEU A 68 7.18 5.77 -16.72
CA LEU A 68 6.77 6.31 -15.40
C LEU A 68 7.65 5.82 -14.24
N LEU A 69 8.86 5.35 -14.54
CA LEU A 69 9.71 4.63 -13.59
C LEU A 69 10.24 5.56 -12.48
N ASP A 70 10.50 6.83 -12.79
CA ASP A 70 10.94 7.83 -11.82
C ASP A 70 9.83 8.18 -10.81
N ALA A 71 8.61 8.46 -11.30
CA ALA A 71 7.44 8.68 -10.47
C ALA A 71 7.09 7.46 -9.59
N TYR A 72 7.26 6.24 -10.14
CA TYR A 72 7.13 5.00 -9.38
C TYR A 72 8.15 4.93 -8.23
N ARG A 73 9.44 5.14 -8.52
CA ARG A 73 10.49 5.15 -7.47
C ARG A 73 10.17 6.18 -6.39
N LYS A 74 9.78 7.40 -6.77
CA LYS A 74 9.43 8.46 -5.82
C LYS A 74 8.27 8.08 -4.89
N LEU A 75 7.27 7.36 -5.39
CA LEU A 75 6.11 6.95 -4.60
C LEU A 75 6.40 5.77 -3.68
N PHE A 76 7.14 4.76 -4.17
CA PHE A 76 7.30 3.48 -3.48
C PHE A 76 8.62 3.34 -2.73
N LYS A 77 9.64 4.18 -2.99
CA LYS A 77 10.89 4.16 -2.21
C LYS A 77 10.62 4.41 -0.73
N ASN A 78 9.82 5.44 -0.42
CA ASN A 78 9.42 5.73 0.96
C ASN A 78 8.56 4.63 1.59
N GLU A 79 7.82 3.85 0.79
CA GLU A 79 6.95 2.78 1.29
C GLU A 79 7.74 1.48 1.55
N LEU A 80 8.84 1.25 0.83
CA LEU A 80 9.74 0.11 1.06
C LEU A 80 10.69 0.35 2.24
N ASP A 81 11.19 1.58 2.39
CA ASP A 81 12.05 1.95 3.52
C ASP A 81 11.29 1.92 4.86
N GLN A 82 9.95 2.04 4.83
CA GLN A 82 9.08 2.05 6.02
C GLN A 82 8.55 0.66 6.41
N GLN A 83 8.59 -0.35 5.52
CA GLN A 83 7.83 -1.60 5.73
C GLN A 83 8.67 -2.79 6.19
N ASP A 84 10.00 -2.77 6.06
CA ASP A 84 10.88 -3.91 6.41
C ASP A 84 12.20 -3.48 7.11
N SER A 85 12.28 -2.29 7.70
CA SER A 85 13.54 -1.82 8.34
C SER A 85 13.72 -2.25 9.79
N GLY A 86 12.69 -2.82 10.44
CA GLY A 86 12.77 -3.24 11.84
C GLY A 86 13.22 -4.69 11.99
N THR A 87 14.15 -4.93 12.91
CA THR A 87 14.57 -6.29 13.28
C THR A 87 13.47 -6.95 14.12
N LYS A 88 13.12 -8.20 13.83
CA LYS A 88 12.15 -8.97 14.62
C LYS A 88 12.83 -10.03 15.46
N PHE A 89 12.34 -10.23 16.68
CA PHE A 89 12.80 -11.34 17.50
C PHE A 89 12.48 -12.69 16.86
N SER A 90 13.49 -13.52 16.67
CA SER A 90 13.34 -14.91 16.22
C SER A 90 13.12 -15.91 17.38
N PHE A 91 13.34 -15.48 18.62
CA PHE A 91 13.30 -16.29 19.85
C PHE A 91 12.55 -15.60 21.01
N GLY A 92 12.45 -16.30 22.15
CA GLY A 92 12.03 -15.71 23.41
C GLY A 92 10.54 -15.34 23.53
N LYS A 93 10.24 -14.51 24.53
CA LYS A 93 8.89 -14.07 24.91
C LYS A 93 8.21 -13.25 23.80
N TYR A 94 8.99 -12.45 23.07
CA TYR A 94 8.51 -11.48 22.08
C TYR A 94 8.72 -11.93 20.64
N LYS A 95 8.84 -13.24 20.39
CA LYS A 95 9.04 -13.79 19.04
C LYS A 95 8.03 -13.25 18.02
N GLY A 96 8.53 -12.72 16.91
CA GLY A 96 7.75 -12.14 15.81
C GLY A 96 7.37 -10.68 16.00
N GLN A 97 7.69 -10.08 17.16
CA GLN A 97 7.56 -8.64 17.41
C GLN A 97 8.87 -7.93 17.04
N PHE A 98 8.76 -6.63 16.75
CA PHE A 98 9.92 -5.80 16.44
C PHE A 98 10.71 -5.45 17.70
N VAL A 99 12.03 -5.37 17.58
CA VAL A 99 12.93 -5.03 18.69
C VAL A 99 12.60 -3.63 19.22
N GLU A 100 12.28 -2.70 18.33
CA GLU A 100 11.91 -1.31 18.64
C GLU A 100 10.60 -1.24 19.44
N ASP A 101 9.59 -2.02 19.06
CA ASP A 101 8.30 -2.08 19.77
C ASP A 101 8.48 -2.62 21.21
N VAL A 102 9.36 -3.62 21.38
CA VAL A 102 9.68 -4.20 22.68
C VAL A 102 10.53 -3.24 23.50
N TRP A 103 11.43 -2.49 22.89
CA TRP A 103 12.19 -1.43 23.55
C TRP A 103 11.29 -0.34 24.14
N GLU A 104 10.24 0.07 23.43
CA GLU A 104 9.28 1.05 23.95
C GLU A 104 8.40 0.47 25.08
N SER A 105 8.06 -0.82 25.00
CA SER A 105 7.10 -1.47 25.89
C SER A 105 7.73 -2.07 27.16
N ASP A 106 8.94 -2.63 27.06
CA ASP A 106 9.60 -3.43 28.10
C ASP A 106 11.14 -3.28 28.02
N ARG A 107 11.64 -2.12 28.44
CA ARG A 107 13.09 -1.84 28.49
C ARG A 107 13.86 -2.76 29.42
N GLU A 108 13.25 -3.18 30.52
CA GLU A 108 13.90 -4.08 31.47
C GLU A 108 14.25 -5.42 30.81
N TYR A 109 13.36 -5.92 29.96
CA TYR A 109 13.64 -7.12 29.17
C TYR A 109 14.84 -6.94 28.23
N ILE A 110 14.92 -5.82 27.50
CA ILE A 110 16.05 -5.57 26.59
C ILE A 110 17.37 -5.43 27.36
N ASN A 111 17.35 -4.74 28.50
CA ASN A 111 18.52 -4.59 29.38
C ASN A 111 18.99 -5.91 30.00
N TRP A 112 18.05 -6.83 30.32
CA TRP A 112 18.40 -8.18 30.74
C TRP A 112 18.97 -9.00 29.58
N LEU A 113 18.38 -8.84 28.38
CA LEU A 113 18.73 -9.60 27.19
C LEU A 113 20.13 -9.24 26.69
N SER A 114 20.52 -7.96 26.70
CA SER A 114 21.85 -7.49 26.28
C SER A 114 23.00 -8.03 27.14
N ARG A 115 22.70 -8.58 28.32
CA ARG A 115 23.69 -9.22 29.21
C ARG A 115 23.84 -10.71 28.95
N GLN A 116 23.04 -11.29 28.07
CA GLN A 116 23.07 -12.72 27.78
C GLN A 116 24.12 -13.03 26.72
N GLU A 117 25.05 -13.93 27.03
CA GLU A 117 26.13 -14.31 26.09
C GLU A 117 25.59 -14.98 24.81
N TRP A 118 24.47 -15.71 24.92
CA TRP A 118 23.85 -16.41 23.80
C TRP A 118 23.17 -15.47 22.80
N LEU A 119 22.96 -14.19 23.14
CA LEU A 119 22.39 -13.22 22.21
C LEU A 119 23.29 -13.02 20.98
N ALA A 120 24.60 -13.20 21.12
CA ALA A 120 25.57 -13.10 20.03
C ALA A 120 25.35 -14.13 18.91
N GLU A 121 24.55 -15.18 19.14
CA GLU A 121 24.13 -16.13 18.08
C GLU A 121 23.12 -15.51 17.11
N TYR A 122 22.46 -14.41 17.51
CA TYR A 122 21.40 -13.71 16.78
C TYR A 122 21.89 -12.30 16.39
N LEU A 123 22.71 -12.25 15.35
CA LEU A 123 23.44 -11.04 14.94
C LEU A 123 22.52 -9.83 14.70
N ASP A 124 21.42 -10.02 13.97
CA ASP A 124 20.50 -8.93 13.63
C ASP A 124 19.84 -8.34 14.89
N GLU A 125 19.32 -9.19 15.79
CA GLU A 125 18.73 -8.77 17.06
C GLU A 125 19.76 -8.14 18.00
N ASN A 126 20.97 -8.72 18.06
CA ASN A 126 22.06 -8.24 18.90
C ASN A 126 22.51 -6.84 18.50
N ASP A 127 22.80 -6.64 17.21
CA ASP A 127 23.28 -5.36 16.69
C ASP A 127 22.24 -4.26 16.91
N MET A 128 20.96 -4.54 16.65
CA MET A 128 19.86 -3.59 16.89
C MET A 128 19.73 -3.22 18.38
N ILE A 129 19.82 -4.20 19.29
CA ILE A 129 19.73 -3.94 20.73
C ILE A 129 20.89 -3.05 21.21
N HIS A 130 22.11 -3.30 20.73
CA HIS A 130 23.27 -2.50 21.10
C HIS A 130 23.22 -1.08 20.50
N GLU A 131 22.69 -0.92 19.29
CA GLU A 131 22.43 0.40 18.71
C GLU A 131 21.45 1.21 19.58
N LEU A 132 20.34 0.59 19.99
CA LEU A 132 19.33 1.25 20.86
C LEU A 132 19.90 1.66 22.22
N LEU A 133 20.73 0.80 22.82
CA LEU A 133 21.40 1.10 24.10
C LEU A 133 22.39 2.27 23.95
N HIS A 134 23.19 2.29 22.87
CA HIS A 134 24.11 3.39 22.60
C HIS A 134 23.38 4.73 22.42
N LEU A 135 22.27 4.73 21.67
CA LEU A 135 21.46 5.93 21.49
C LEU A 135 20.86 6.42 22.82
N GLU A 136 20.51 5.53 23.75
CA GLU A 136 20.04 5.93 25.07
C GLU A 136 21.15 6.60 25.91
N GLU A 137 22.37 6.06 25.87
CA GLU A 137 23.54 6.64 26.56
C GLU A 137 23.89 8.04 26.02
N GLU A 138 23.80 8.24 24.70
CA GLU A 138 24.01 9.55 24.08
C GLU A 138 22.94 10.57 24.50
N ASN A 139 21.67 10.14 24.62
CA ASN A 139 20.58 11.03 25.02
C ASN A 139 20.59 11.40 26.51
N GLN A 140 21.31 10.64 27.35
CA GLN A 140 21.45 10.90 28.79
C GLN A 140 22.63 11.83 29.14
N ASN A 141 23.56 12.06 28.22
CA ASN A 141 24.72 12.96 28.36
C ASN A 141 24.42 14.38 27.84
#